data_AF-A0A261KM84-F1
#
_entry.id   AF-A0A261KM84-F1
#
_cell.length_a   1.000
_cell.length_b   1.000
_cell.length_c   1.000
_cell.angle_alpha   90.00
_cell.angle_beta   90.00
_cell.angle_gamma   90.00
#
_symmetry.space_group_name_H-M   'P 1'
#
loop_
_entity.id
_entity.type
_entity.pdbx_description
1 polymer ?
#
loop_
_entity_poly.entity_id
_entity_poly.type
_entity_poly.pdbx_seq_one_letter_code
_entity_poly.pdbx_strand_id
1 'polypeptide(L)'
;MNLSNSNYKKMNVTGSELKNADFSNTNLEKANFTNTDLTEAEFDSANLQEANLQRSILKSANFWGANLQKANLRGADLTEAVFWNADLRGADLRDTDISKASFIDAQLKGAILPDGTIYPYR
;
A
#
# COMPACT_ATOMS: atom_id res chain seq x y z
N MET A 1 9.45 2.73 -14.06
CA MET A 1 8.44 3.08 -15.09
C MET A 1 7.66 4.28 -14.59
N ASN A 2 7.48 5.37 -15.36
CA ASN A 2 6.73 6.53 -14.86
C ASN A 2 5.25 6.42 -15.24
N LEU A 3 4.39 6.38 -14.22
CA LEU A 3 2.93 6.34 -14.29
C LEU A 3 2.31 7.49 -13.46
N SER A 4 3.11 8.42 -12.96
CA SER A 4 2.70 9.50 -12.06
C SER A 4 1.58 10.38 -12.63
N ASN A 5 0.88 11.09 -11.75
CA ASN A 5 -0.09 12.15 -12.09
C ASN A 5 -1.25 11.69 -13.01
N SER A 6 -1.59 10.41 -12.98
CA SER A 6 -2.52 9.78 -13.92
C SER A 6 -3.68 9.08 -13.21
N ASN A 7 -4.72 8.76 -13.97
CA ASN A 7 -5.88 8.02 -13.46
C ASN A 7 -5.86 6.57 -13.96
N TYR A 8 -5.67 5.65 -13.03
CA TYR A 8 -5.58 4.21 -13.23
C TYR A 8 -6.53 3.45 -12.30
N LYS A 9 -7.69 4.05 -11.99
CA LYS A 9 -8.74 3.42 -11.19
C LYS A 9 -9.07 2.03 -11.75
N LYS A 10 -9.06 1.01 -10.90
CA LYS A 10 -9.27 -0.41 -11.26
C LYS A 10 -8.25 -1.01 -12.25
N MET A 11 -7.07 -0.40 -12.40
CA MET A 11 -5.97 -1.02 -13.17
C MET A 11 -5.70 -2.43 -12.65
N ASN A 12 -5.36 -3.36 -13.53
CA ASN A 12 -4.98 -4.72 -13.17
C ASN A 12 -3.60 -5.04 -13.72
N VAL A 13 -2.67 -5.29 -12.81
CA VAL A 13 -1.27 -5.66 -13.09
C VAL A 13 -0.86 -6.86 -12.25
N THR A 14 -1.82 -7.74 -11.94
CA THR A 14 -1.61 -8.97 -11.16
C THR A 14 -0.40 -9.74 -11.68
N GLY A 15 0.54 -10.09 -10.79
CA GLY A 15 1.73 -10.87 -11.13
C GLY A 15 2.77 -10.17 -12.00
N SER A 16 2.63 -8.86 -12.24
CA SER A 16 3.59 -8.09 -13.04
C SER A 16 4.86 -7.75 -12.25
N GLU A 17 5.92 -7.42 -12.96
CA GLU A 17 7.15 -6.85 -12.39
C GLU A 17 7.16 -5.33 -12.64
N LEU A 18 6.96 -4.55 -11.59
CA LEU A 18 6.84 -3.09 -11.61
C LEU A 18 7.78 -2.44 -10.58
N LYS A 19 8.96 -3.03 -10.39
CA LYS A 19 10.03 -2.47 -9.56
C LYS A 19 10.37 -1.05 -10.01
N ASN A 20 10.61 -0.15 -9.06
CA ASN A 20 10.95 1.25 -9.35
C ASN A 20 9.89 1.96 -10.24
N ALA A 21 8.63 1.52 -10.17
CA ALA A 21 7.54 2.22 -10.83
C ALA A 21 7.14 3.44 -10.00
N ASP A 22 6.96 4.56 -10.67
CA ASP A 22 6.51 5.81 -10.08
C ASP A 22 5.00 5.94 -10.32
N PHE A 23 4.23 5.76 -9.25
CA PHE A 23 2.79 5.94 -9.17
C PHE A 23 2.41 7.19 -8.35
N SER A 24 3.34 8.12 -8.15
CA SER A 24 3.09 9.27 -7.29
C SER A 24 1.99 10.16 -7.89
N ASN A 25 1.10 10.67 -7.02
CA ASN A 25 -0.07 11.47 -7.37
C ASN A 25 -1.06 10.77 -8.33
N THR A 26 -1.09 9.44 -8.37
CA THR A 26 -2.03 8.70 -9.21
C THR A 26 -3.34 8.36 -8.51
N ASN A 27 -4.41 8.18 -9.29
CA ASN A 27 -5.62 7.53 -8.81
C ASN A 27 -5.58 6.03 -9.12
N LEU A 28 -5.37 5.21 -8.09
CA LEU A 28 -5.32 3.75 -8.13
C LEU A 28 -6.47 3.12 -7.32
N GLU A 29 -7.58 3.84 -7.13
CA GLU A 29 -8.72 3.34 -6.38
C GLU A 29 -9.17 1.99 -6.95
N LYS A 30 -9.30 0.97 -6.09
CA LYS A 30 -9.66 -0.41 -6.45
C LYS A 30 -8.73 -1.07 -7.48
N ALA A 31 -7.51 -0.57 -7.68
CA ALA A 31 -6.52 -1.24 -8.51
C ALA A 31 -6.13 -2.61 -7.94
N ASN A 32 -5.70 -3.52 -8.81
CA ASN A 32 -5.30 -4.88 -8.46
C ASN A 32 -3.81 -5.10 -8.77
N PHE A 33 -3.05 -5.16 -7.69
CA PHE A 33 -1.61 -5.42 -7.60
C PHE A 33 -1.30 -6.79 -6.94
N THR A 34 -2.26 -7.72 -6.98
CA THR A 34 -2.08 -9.03 -6.33
C THR A 34 -0.86 -9.75 -6.90
N ASN A 35 0.01 -10.27 -6.03
CA ASN A 35 1.27 -10.94 -6.41
C ASN A 35 2.21 -10.10 -7.31
N THR A 36 2.06 -8.76 -7.35
CA THR A 36 2.92 -7.90 -8.16
C THR A 36 4.21 -7.58 -7.41
N ASP A 37 5.34 -7.54 -8.12
CA ASP A 37 6.59 -7.02 -7.56
C ASP A 37 6.66 -5.50 -7.74
N LEU A 38 6.55 -4.79 -6.63
CA LEU A 38 6.54 -3.34 -6.49
C LEU A 38 7.71 -2.88 -5.59
N THR A 39 8.80 -3.64 -5.58
CA THR A 39 10.01 -3.28 -4.82
C THR A 39 10.47 -1.88 -5.23
N GLU A 40 10.72 -1.00 -4.25
CA GLU A 40 11.15 0.39 -4.47
C GLU A 40 10.17 1.22 -5.35
N ALA A 41 8.88 0.85 -5.40
CA ALA A 41 7.87 1.66 -6.07
C ALA A 41 7.48 2.91 -5.25
N GLU A 42 7.22 4.00 -5.95
CA GLU A 42 6.81 5.28 -5.35
C GLU A 42 5.30 5.45 -5.48
N PHE A 43 4.61 5.71 -4.36
CA PHE A 43 3.17 5.94 -4.27
C PHE A 43 2.87 7.25 -3.54
N ASP A 44 3.78 8.23 -3.55
CA ASP A 44 3.58 9.49 -2.83
C ASP A 44 2.25 10.13 -3.18
N SER A 45 1.43 10.42 -2.18
CA SER A 45 0.10 11.03 -2.34
C SER A 45 -0.84 10.28 -3.30
N ALA A 46 -0.57 9.00 -3.61
CA ALA A 46 -1.42 8.19 -4.47
C ALA A 46 -2.73 7.82 -3.74
N ASN A 47 -3.82 7.70 -4.50
CA ASN A 47 -5.08 7.18 -4.00
C ASN A 47 -5.19 5.67 -4.26
N LEU A 48 -4.92 4.86 -3.24
CA LEU A 48 -5.02 3.40 -3.23
C LEU A 48 -6.26 2.91 -2.46
N GLN A 49 -7.28 3.75 -2.28
CA GLN A 49 -8.49 3.36 -1.57
C GLN A 49 -9.09 2.08 -2.17
N GLU A 50 -9.36 1.09 -1.30
CA GLU A 50 -9.86 -0.24 -1.67
C GLU A 50 -8.98 -1.00 -2.69
N ALA A 51 -7.72 -0.62 -2.89
CA ALA A 51 -6.79 -1.36 -3.74
C ALA A 51 -6.47 -2.75 -3.16
N ASN A 52 -6.23 -3.71 -4.04
CA ASN A 52 -5.83 -5.05 -3.67
C ASN A 52 -4.33 -5.24 -3.93
N LEU A 53 -3.54 -5.24 -2.86
CA LEU A 53 -2.10 -5.43 -2.81
C LEU A 53 -1.76 -6.78 -2.14
N GLN A 54 -2.70 -7.73 -2.14
CA GLN A 54 -2.51 -9.03 -1.49
C GLN A 54 -1.28 -9.73 -2.06
N ARG A 55 -0.37 -10.17 -1.18
CA ARG A 55 0.86 -10.91 -1.53
C ARG A 55 1.80 -10.17 -2.51
N SER A 56 1.68 -8.85 -2.65
CA SER A 56 2.65 -8.08 -3.42
C SER A 56 3.98 -7.97 -2.67
N ILE A 57 5.07 -7.78 -3.41
CA ILE A 57 6.37 -7.42 -2.83
C ILE A 57 6.45 -5.89 -2.85
N LEU A 58 6.41 -5.26 -1.69
CA LEU A 58 6.42 -3.79 -1.50
C LEU A 58 7.64 -3.37 -0.68
N LYS A 59 8.70 -4.18 -0.74
CA LYS A 59 9.95 -3.90 -0.03
C LYS A 59 10.48 -2.53 -0.42
N SER A 60 10.76 -1.70 0.59
CA SER A 60 11.27 -0.34 0.44
C SER A 60 10.36 0.58 -0.40
N ALA A 61 9.07 0.24 -0.56
CA ALA A 61 8.12 1.11 -1.25
C ALA A 61 7.76 2.33 -0.41
N ASN A 62 7.50 3.45 -1.08
CA ASN A 62 7.17 4.72 -0.44
C ASN A 62 5.67 5.04 -0.62
N PHE A 63 4.98 5.24 0.49
CA PHE A 63 3.57 5.58 0.57
C PHE A 63 3.35 6.93 1.28
N TRP A 64 4.33 7.85 1.24
CA TRP A 64 4.20 9.14 1.91
C TRP A 64 2.91 9.87 1.51
N GLY A 65 2.05 10.16 2.49
CA GLY A 65 0.75 10.83 2.27
C GLY A 65 -0.26 10.04 1.44
N ALA A 66 -0.02 8.76 1.14
CA ALA A 66 -0.91 7.96 0.31
C ALA A 66 -2.22 7.61 1.05
N ASN A 67 -3.31 7.50 0.31
CA ASN A 67 -4.59 7.02 0.83
C ASN A 67 -4.75 5.52 0.58
N LEU A 68 -4.58 4.69 1.62
CA LEU A 68 -4.77 3.24 1.61
C LEU A 68 -6.04 2.81 2.37
N GLN A 69 -7.03 3.69 2.52
CA GLN A 69 -8.27 3.34 3.23
C GLN A 69 -8.89 2.06 2.66
N LYS A 70 -9.13 1.08 3.54
CA LYS A 70 -9.71 -0.23 3.20
C LYS A 70 -8.92 -1.02 2.15
N ALA A 71 -7.64 -0.71 1.92
CA ALA A 71 -6.79 -1.51 1.05
C ALA A 71 -6.58 -2.91 1.63
N ASN A 72 -6.49 -3.91 0.77
CA ASN A 72 -6.12 -5.28 1.14
C ASN A 72 -4.62 -5.46 0.94
N LEU A 73 -3.84 -5.50 2.02
CA LEU A 73 -2.39 -5.71 2.02
C LEU A 73 -2.03 -7.12 2.50
N ARG A 74 -3.00 -8.03 2.65
CA ARG A 74 -2.79 -9.31 3.32
C ARG A 74 -1.63 -10.10 2.71
N GLY A 75 -0.68 -10.51 3.56
CA GLY A 75 0.48 -11.28 3.13
C GLY A 75 1.47 -10.53 2.25
N ALA A 76 1.38 -9.20 2.12
CA ALA A 76 2.38 -8.41 1.41
C ALA A 76 3.69 -8.32 2.21
N ASP A 77 4.81 -8.27 1.49
CA ASP A 77 6.10 -7.91 2.07
C ASP A 77 6.24 -6.40 2.10
N LEU A 78 6.12 -5.80 3.29
CA LEU A 78 6.24 -4.36 3.54
C LEU A 78 7.57 -4.02 4.22
N THR A 79 8.57 -4.90 4.13
CA THR A 79 9.88 -4.68 4.74
C THR A 79 10.47 -3.34 4.29
N GLU A 80 10.90 -2.51 5.23
CA GLU A 80 11.49 -1.19 4.96
C GLU A 80 10.56 -0.18 4.24
N ALA A 81 9.26 -0.46 4.12
CA ALA A 81 8.31 0.46 3.50
C ALA A 81 8.04 1.71 4.37
N VAL A 82 7.75 2.83 3.71
CA VAL A 82 7.49 4.13 4.36
C VAL A 82 6.02 4.50 4.23
N PHE A 83 5.31 4.67 5.35
CA PHE A 83 3.89 5.04 5.42
C PHE A 83 3.67 6.40 6.09
N TRP A 84 4.64 7.31 5.98
CA TRP A 84 4.57 8.60 6.68
C TRP A 84 3.36 9.41 6.23
N ASN A 85 2.56 9.90 7.17
CA ASN A 85 1.29 10.63 6.89
C ASN A 85 0.27 9.84 6.05
N ALA A 86 0.46 8.54 5.84
CA ALA A 86 -0.45 7.72 5.06
C ALA A 86 -1.76 7.44 5.82
N ASP A 87 -2.84 7.25 5.08
CA ASP A 87 -4.14 6.90 5.64
C ASP A 87 -4.44 5.41 5.41
N LEU A 88 -4.27 4.59 6.43
CA LEU A 88 -4.53 3.14 6.40
C LEU A 88 -5.83 2.75 7.12
N ARG A 89 -6.77 3.69 7.32
CA ARG A 89 -7.99 3.38 8.09
C ARG A 89 -8.77 2.24 7.45
N GLY A 90 -9.02 1.20 8.24
CA GLY A 90 -9.70 -0.01 7.78
C GLY A 90 -8.91 -0.90 6.81
N ALA A 91 -7.62 -0.62 6.58
CA ALA A 91 -6.77 -1.49 5.76
C ALA A 91 -6.55 -2.86 6.43
N ASP A 92 -6.35 -3.89 5.64
CA ASP A 92 -6.09 -5.25 6.12
C ASP A 92 -4.61 -5.61 5.94
N LEU A 93 -3.86 -5.59 7.04
CA LEU A 93 -2.41 -5.88 7.10
C LEU A 93 -2.12 -7.29 7.61
N ARG A 94 -3.11 -8.18 7.73
CA ARG A 94 -2.87 -9.55 8.23
C ARG A 94 -1.76 -10.24 7.47
N ASP A 95 -0.95 -11.01 8.17
CA ASP A 95 0.15 -11.80 7.59
C ASP A 95 1.23 -10.96 6.86
N THR A 96 1.24 -9.64 7.00
CA THR A 96 2.29 -8.79 6.40
C THR A 96 3.60 -8.88 7.17
N ASP A 97 4.72 -8.78 6.45
CA ASP A 97 6.02 -8.50 7.07
C ASP A 97 6.23 -6.98 7.09
N ILE A 98 6.15 -6.37 8.28
CA ILE A 98 6.36 -4.94 8.49
C ILE A 98 7.73 -4.66 9.12
N SER A 99 8.68 -5.58 8.99
CA SER A 99 10.04 -5.42 9.53
C SER A 99 10.67 -4.12 9.03
N LYS A 100 11.04 -3.24 9.96
CA LYS A 100 11.61 -1.91 9.69
C LYS A 100 10.70 -0.95 8.90
N ALA A 101 9.42 -1.29 8.70
CA ALA A 101 8.48 -0.36 8.11
C ALA A 101 8.25 0.83 9.06
N SER A 102 8.02 2.01 8.50
CA SER A 102 7.86 3.24 9.28
C SER A 102 6.46 3.83 9.12
N PHE A 103 5.74 3.96 10.23
CA PHE A 103 4.34 4.43 10.27
C PHE A 103 4.20 5.80 10.96
N ILE A 104 5.23 6.66 10.90
CA ILE A 104 5.22 7.99 11.52
C ILE A 104 4.01 8.78 11.02
N ASP A 105 3.18 9.28 11.93
CA ASP A 105 1.96 10.04 11.65
C ASP A 105 0.93 9.32 10.75
N ALA A 106 1.04 8.00 10.58
CA ALA A 106 0.08 7.21 9.81
C ALA A 106 -1.25 7.04 10.56
N GLN A 107 -2.36 7.10 9.83
CA GLN A 107 -3.70 6.87 10.39
C GLN A 107 -4.08 5.41 10.30
N LEU A 108 -4.05 4.68 11.42
CA LEU A 108 -4.31 3.24 11.46
C LEU A 108 -5.68 2.84 12.00
N LYS A 109 -6.53 3.81 12.39
CA LYS A 109 -7.83 3.55 13.02
C LYS A 109 -8.67 2.51 12.25
N GLY A 110 -9.01 1.40 12.92
CA GLY A 110 -9.79 0.30 12.34
C GLY A 110 -9.03 -0.62 11.38
N ALA A 111 -7.73 -0.39 11.14
CA ALA A 111 -6.90 -1.32 10.39
C ALA A 111 -6.79 -2.66 11.14
N ILE A 112 -6.72 -3.76 10.40
CA ILE A 112 -6.41 -5.08 10.94
C ILE A 112 -4.89 -5.24 10.87
N LEU A 113 -4.23 -5.42 12.00
CA LEU A 113 -2.77 -5.51 12.14
C LEU A 113 -2.24 -6.89 11.70
N PRO A 114 -0.91 -7.05 11.55
CA PRO A 114 -0.30 -8.31 11.10
C PRO A 114 -0.71 -9.54 11.91
N ASP A 115 -0.91 -9.38 13.23
CA ASP A 115 -1.35 -10.43 14.15
C ASP A 115 -2.87 -10.68 14.15
N GLY A 116 -3.63 -9.95 13.33
CA GLY A 116 -5.08 -10.04 13.22
C GLY A 116 -5.85 -9.18 14.23
N THR A 117 -5.18 -8.45 15.11
CA THR A 117 -5.85 -7.51 16.02
C THR A 117 -6.31 -6.26 15.27
N ILE A 118 -7.35 -5.57 15.76
CA ILE A 118 -7.85 -4.33 15.15
C ILE A 118 -7.26 -3.14 15.88
N TYR A 119 -6.66 -2.21 15.14
CA TYR A 119 -6.17 -0.95 15.71
C TYR A 119 -7.35 -0.11 16.23
N PRO A 120 -7.30 0.36 17.49
CA PRO A 120 -8.49 0.89 18.17
C PRO A 120 -9.02 2.20 17.57
N TYR A 121 -10.31 2.46 17.81
CA TYR A 121 -11.02 3.67 17.38
C TYR A 121 -10.87 4.87 18.33
N ARG A 122 -9.98 4.78 19.31
CA ARG A 122 -9.82 5.81 20.36
C ARG A 122 -9.48 7.18 19.79
#